data_AF-A0A359KLH6-F1
#
_entry.id   AF-A0A359KLH6-F1
#
_cell.length_a   1.000
_cell.length_b   1.000
_cell.length_c   1.000
_cell.angle_alpha   90.00
_cell.angle_beta   90.00
_cell.angle_gamma   90.00
#
_symmetry.space_group_name_H-M   'P 1'
#
loop_
_entity.id
_entity.type
_entity.pdbx_description
1 polymer ?
#
loop_
_entity_poly.entity_id
_entity_poly.type
_entity_poly.pdbx_seq_one_letter_code
_entity_poly.pdbx_strand_id
1 'polypeptide(L)' 'MIVVRKKIVTDENHNPIAVQIDYDNWLEVERLLGVRAERKLATDLSEFRGAVKLTEDPLEYQRRIRDEWS' A
#
# COMPACT_ATOMS: atom_id res chain seq x y z
N MET A 1 21.47 0.55 -22.70
CA MET A 1 20.16 1.19 -22.46
C MET A 1 19.12 0.09 -22.49
N ILE A 2 18.44 -0.18 -21.37
CA ILE A 2 17.49 -1.30 -21.29
C ILE A 2 16.14 -0.85 -21.80
N VAL A 3 15.53 -1.65 -22.67
CA VAL A 3 14.16 -1.43 -23.13
C VAL A 3 13.21 -2.16 -22.18
N VAL A 4 12.64 -1.43 -21.21
CA VAL A 4 11.68 -1.99 -20.25
C VAL A 4 10.28 -1.89 -20.82
N ARG A 5 9.65 -3.04 -21.10
CA ARG A 5 8.23 -3.10 -21.42
C ARG A 5 7.43 -2.88 -20.14
N LYS A 6 6.59 -1.85 -20.14
CA LYS A 6 5.76 -1.49 -18.99
C LYS A 6 4.32 -1.27 -19.41
N LYS A 7 3.40 -1.73 -18.57
CA LYS A 7 1.97 -1.48 -18.68
C LYS A 7 1.55 -0.66 -17.46
N ILE A 8 0.92 0.48 -17.71
CA ILE A 8 0.31 1.29 -16.65
C ILE A 8 -1.05 0.67 -16.33
N VAL A 9 -1.28 0.36 -15.06
CA VAL A 9 -2.57 -0.12 -14.56
C VAL A 9 -3.32 1.07 -14.01
N THR A 10 -4.54 1.26 -14.48
CA THR A 10 -5.42 2.37 -14.08
C THR A 10 -6.63 1.88 -13.30
N ASP A 11 -7.19 2.75 -12.46
CA ASP A 11 -8.47 2.52 -11.78
C ASP A 11 -9.67 2.78 -12.73
N GLU A 12 -10.88 2.70 -12.17
CA GLU A 12 -12.15 2.96 -12.88
C GLU A 12 -12.26 4.41 -13.40
N ASN A 13 -11.57 5.35 -12.75
CA ASN A 13 -11.52 6.76 -13.11
C ASN A 13 -10.34 7.08 -14.06
N HIS A 14 -9.67 6.05 -14.60
CA HIS A 14 -8.48 6.16 -15.46
C HIS A 14 -7.26 6.80 -14.79
N ASN A 15 -7.22 6.85 -13.46
CA ASN A 15 -6.05 7.29 -12.72
C ASN A 15 -5.03 6.15 -12.63
N PRO A 16 -3.73 6.41 -12.83
CA PRO A 16 -2.70 5.38 -12.75
C PRO A 16 -2.47 4.96 -11.29
N ILE A 17 -2.64 3.67 -11.00
CA ILE A 17 -2.49 3.10 -9.65
C ILE A 17 -1.26 2.22 -9.50
N ALA A 18 -0.80 1.60 -10.58
CA ALA A 18 0.36 0.72 -10.55
C ALA A 18 1.05 0.63 -11.91
N VAL A 19 2.28 0.11 -11.92
CA VAL A 19 3.01 -0.22 -13.15
C VAL A 19 3.36 -1.69 -13.11
N GLN A 20 2.98 -2.41 -14.15
CA GLN A 20 3.34 -3.80 -14.35
C GLN A 20 4.51 -3.88 -15.34
N ILE A 21 5.58 -4.58 -14.95
CA ILE A 21 6.73 -4.84 -15.81
C ILE A 21 7.08 -6.33 -15.75
N ASP A 22 7.74 -6.82 -16.80
CA ASP A 22 8.24 -8.20 -16.83
C ASP A 22 9.25 -8.42 -15.70
N TYR A 23 9.21 -9.60 -15.09
CA TYR A 23 10.02 -9.92 -13.94
C TYR A 23 11.54 -9.85 -14.22
N ASP A 24 11.97 -10.31 -15.40
CA ASP A 24 13.39 -10.22 -15.79
C ASP A 24 13.87 -8.77 -15.91
N ASN A 25 13.00 -7.89 -16.43
CA ASN A 25 13.27 -6.46 -16.51
C ASN A 25 13.31 -5.83 -15.11
N TRP A 26 12.44 -6.26 -14.19
CA TRP A 26 12.47 -5.84 -12.79
C TRP A 26 13.81 -6.17 -12.15
N LEU A 27 14.27 -7.42 -12.28
CA LEU A 27 15.52 -7.88 -11.65
C LEU A 27 16.75 -7.13 -12.16
N GLU A 28 16.79 -6.86 -13.47
CA GLU A 28 17.90 -6.12 -14.07
C GLU A 28 17.88 -4.63 -13.66
N VAL A 29 16.70 -4.02 -13.56
CA VAL A 29 16.54 -2.66 -13.02
C VAL A 29 16.96 -2.61 -11.55
N GLU A 30 16.57 -3.58 -10.74
CA GLU A 30 16.98 -3.71 -9.33
C GLU A 30 18.50 -3.80 -9.19
N ARG A 31 19.13 -4.64 -10.03
CA ARG A 31 20.59 -4.79 -10.10
C ARG A 31 21.29 -3.49 -10.49
N LEU A 32 20.78 -2.78 -11.50
CA LEU A 32 21.37 -1.52 -11.96
C LEU A 32 21.22 -0.38 -10.97
N LEU A 33 20.07 -0.29 -10.30
CA LEU A 33 19.82 0.73 -9.29
C LEU A 33 20.63 0.49 -8.02
N GLY A 34 21.28 -0.68 -7.89
CA GLY A 34 22.04 -1.04 -6.71
C GLY A 34 21.18 -0.97 -5.46
N VAL A 35 19.85 -1.19 -5.61
CA VAL A 35 18.90 -1.28 -4.51
C VAL A 35 19.24 -2.59 -3.82
N ARG A 36 20.29 -2.57 -3.00
CA ARG A 36 20.31 -3.41 -1.80
C ARG A 36 18.96 -3.12 -1.20
N ALA A 37 18.08 -4.13 -1.17
CA ALA A 37 16.87 -4.06 -0.40
C ALA A 37 17.29 -3.42 0.92
N GLU A 38 16.96 -2.14 1.11
CA GLU A 38 16.87 -1.59 2.44
C GLU A 38 15.91 -2.58 3.04
N ARG A 39 16.44 -3.51 3.85
CA ARG A 39 15.64 -4.40 4.66
C ARG A 39 14.64 -3.44 5.23
N LYS A 40 13.39 -3.48 4.77
CA LYS A 40 12.30 -2.73 5.37
C LYS A 40 12.57 -2.96 6.84
N LEU A 41 12.98 -1.89 7.55
CA LEU A 41 13.22 -1.97 8.98
C LEU A 41 12.04 -2.78 9.47
N ALA A 42 12.31 -3.96 10.03
CA ALA A 42 11.25 -4.84 10.46
C ALA A 42 10.52 -4.01 11.51
N THR A 43 9.45 -3.34 11.10
CA THR A 43 8.74 -2.41 11.95
C THR A 43 8.20 -3.31 13.04
N ASP A 44 8.71 -3.14 14.25
CA ASP A 44 8.35 -4.01 15.35
C ASP A 44 6.90 -3.71 15.71
N LEU A 45 5.98 -4.45 15.11
CA LEU A 45 4.54 -4.32 15.35
C LEU A 45 4.13 -4.86 16.73
N SER A 46 5.08 -5.30 17.56
CA SER A 46 4.82 -5.77 18.92
C SER A 46 4.13 -4.69 19.76
N GLU A 47 4.40 -3.40 19.51
CA GLU A 47 3.74 -2.29 20.21
C GLU A 47 2.22 -2.22 19.96
N PHE A 48 1.75 -2.81 18.86
CA PHE A 48 0.33 -2.86 18.48
C PHE A 48 -0.32 -4.21 18.83
N ARG A 49 0.42 -5.16 19.43
CA ARG A 49 -0.12 -6.47 19.78
C ARG A 49 -1.17 -6.32 20.88
N GLY A 50 -2.41 -6.68 20.57
CA GLY A 50 -3.53 -6.65 21.53
C GLY A 50 -4.04 -5.25 21.87
N ALA A 51 -3.51 -4.20 21.23
CA ALA A 51 -3.94 -2.82 21.42
C ALA A 51 -4.70 -2.34 20.19
N VAL A 52 -6.03 -2.27 20.30
CA VAL A 52 -6.86 -1.56 19.33
C VAL A 52 -7.12 -0.16 19.89
N LYS A 53 -6.36 0.83 19.43
CA LYS A 53 -6.62 2.24 19.77
C LYS A 53 -7.74 2.75 18.87
N LEU A 54 -8.97 2.71 19.39
CA LEU A 54 -10.12 3.32 18.74
C LEU A 54 -10.08 4.84 18.93
N THR A 55 -10.33 5.59 17.86
CA THR A 55 -10.35 7.06 17.88
C THR A 55 -11.62 7.60 18.53
N GLU A 56 -12.70 6.80 18.53
CA GLU A 56 -14.00 7.14 19.10
C GLU A 56 -14.63 5.92 19.79
N ASP A 57 -15.58 6.16 20.70
CA ASP A 57 -16.34 5.10 21.33
C ASP A 57 -17.26 4.40 20.31
N PRO A 58 -17.25 3.05 20.22
CA PRO A 58 -18.05 2.32 19.25
C PRO A 58 -19.55 2.58 19.32
N LEU A 59 -20.10 2.79 20.53
CA LEU A 59 -21.54 3.02 20.71
C LEU A 59 -21.91 4.43 20.25
N GLU A 60 -21.05 5.41 20.52
CA GLU A 60 -21.23 6.78 20.04
C GLU A 60 -21.14 6.85 18.50
N TYR A 61 -20.18 6.14 17.89
CA TYR A 61 -20.11 6.01 16.43
C TYR A 61 -21.39 5.39 15.85
N GLN A 62 -21.86 4.29 16.43
CA GLN A 62 -23.08 3.61 15.97
C GLN A 62 -24.31 4.50 16.09
N ARG A 63 -24.42 5.28 17.18
CA ARG A 63 -25.52 6.24 17.36
C ARG A 63 -25.47 7.32 16.28
N ARG A 64 -24.32 7.96 16.08
CA ARG A 64 -24.15 9.00 15.06
C ARG A 64 -24.54 8.51 13.67
N ILE A 65 -24.00 7.37 13.25
CA ILE A 65 -24.31 6.80 11.92
C ILE A 65 -25.80 6.47 11.80
N ARG A 66 -26.43 5.95 12.84
CA ARG A 66 -27.86 5.64 12.80
C ARG A 66 -28.71 6.91 12.68
N ASP A 67 -28.35 7.95 13.42
CA ASP A 67 -29.09 9.22 13.44
C ASP A 67 -28.89 10.00 12.12
N GLU A 68 -27.77 9.82 11.41
CA GLU A 68 -27.52 10.39 10.08
C GLU A 68 -28.46 9.85 8.98
N TRP A 69 -29.07 8.68 9.20
CA TRP A 69 -29.96 8.03 8.22
C TRP A 69 -31.44 8.20 8.55
N SER A 70 -31.75 8.93 9.63
CA SER A 70 -33.11 9.18 10.10
C SER A 70 -33.65 10.54 9.64
#